data_AF-A0ABD3UJ13-F1
#
_entry.id   AF-A0ABD3UJ13-F1
#
_cell.length_a   1.000
_cell.length_b   1.000
_cell.length_c   1.000
_cell.angle_alpha   90.00
_cell.angle_beta   90.00
_cell.angle_gamma   90.00
#
_symmetry.space_group_name_H-M   'P 1'
#
loop_
_entity.id
_entity.type
_entity.pdbx_description
1 polymer ?
#
loop_
_entity_poly.entity_id
_entity_poly.type
_entity_poly.pdbx_seq_one_letter_code
_entity_poly.pdbx_strand_id
1 'polypeptide(L)'
;MWSEEDLQYFLERLMDETAAGNIHWKWRNLDVFEKITSELVERTGKLYTLELVDKQYHRLHSRYWVWDQALKSKRVKWDRVQNKLLVPNEAIWDILVKVVYLYLNIFL
;
A
#
# COMPACT_ATOMS: atom_id res chain seq x y z
N MET A 1 11.45 -9.48 -10.98
CA MET A 1 10.77 -9.81 -9.71
C MET A 1 10.94 -8.60 -8.81
N TRP A 2 9.87 -8.14 -8.15
CA TRP A 2 9.95 -7.00 -7.22
C TRP A 2 10.76 -7.42 -6.00
N SER A 3 11.82 -6.68 -5.65
CA SER A 3 12.47 -6.82 -4.34
C SER A 3 11.68 -6.04 -3.29
N GLU A 4 11.93 -6.36 -2.02
CA GLU A 4 11.34 -5.64 -0.89
C GLU A 4 11.64 -4.14 -0.94
N GLU A 5 12.90 -3.77 -1.21
CA GLU A 5 13.31 -2.35 -1.32
C GLU A 5 12.57 -1.60 -2.44
N ASP A 6 12.33 -2.26 -3.58
CA ASP A 6 11.61 -1.68 -4.71
C ASP A 6 10.14 -1.47 -4.34
N LEU A 7 9.56 -2.43 -3.61
CA LEU A 7 8.20 -2.38 -3.14
C LEU A 7 7.99 -1.30 -2.09
N GLN A 8 8.91 -1.19 -1.13
CA GLN A 8 8.89 -0.15 -0.11
C GLN A 8 8.94 1.23 -0.77
N TYR A 9 9.88 1.45 -1.68
CA TYR A 9 9.98 2.70 -2.42
C TYR A 9 8.69 3.02 -3.17
N PHE A 10 8.14 2.05 -3.88
CA PHE A 10 6.90 2.23 -4.62
C PHE A 10 5.74 2.61 -3.71
N LEU A 11 5.62 1.99 -2.54
CA LEU A 11 4.60 2.34 -1.54
C LEU A 11 4.79 3.76 -1.00
N GLU A 12 6.01 4.17 -0.68
CA GLU A 12 6.34 5.54 -0.24
C GLU A 12 5.89 6.56 -1.28
N ARG A 13 6.24 6.36 -2.56
CA ARG A 13 5.82 7.24 -3.65
C ARG A 13 4.30 7.25 -3.83
N LEU A 14 3.62 6.10 -3.74
CA LEU A 14 2.16 6.05 -3.79
C LEU A 14 1.52 6.82 -2.63
N MET A 15 2.08 6.76 -1.43
CA MET A 15 1.59 7.51 -0.27
C MET A 15 1.75 9.01 -0.44
N ASP A 16 2.93 9.45 -0.89
CA ASP A 16 3.21 10.87 -1.16
C ASP A 16 2.26 11.45 -2.20
N GLU A 17 2.08 10.74 -3.32
CA GLU A 17 1.24 11.20 -4.43
C GLU A 17 -0.25 11.11 -4.09
N THR A 18 -0.65 10.18 -3.21
CA THR A 18 -2.00 10.15 -2.64
C THR A 18 -2.23 11.33 -1.69
N ALA A 19 -1.25 11.67 -0.85
CA ALA A 19 -1.32 12.82 0.06
C ALA A 19 -1.35 14.16 -0.70
N ALA A 20 -0.64 14.24 -1.83
CA ALA A 20 -0.67 15.37 -2.76
C ALA A 20 -1.97 15.44 -3.59
N GLY A 21 -2.82 14.40 -3.54
CA GLY A 21 -4.09 14.34 -4.27
C GLY A 21 -3.95 13.96 -5.75
N ASN A 22 -2.78 13.51 -6.20
CA ASN A 22 -2.54 13.09 -7.59
C ASN A 22 -2.98 11.64 -7.87
N ILE A 23 -3.14 10.84 -6.81
CA ILE A 23 -3.64 9.48 -6.87
C ILE A 23 -4.87 9.37 -5.98
N HIS A 24 -5.95 8.85 -6.55
CA HIS A 24 -7.16 8.52 -5.83
C HIS A 24 -7.68 7.15 -6.27
N TRP A 25 -8.40 6.46 -5.39
CA TRP A 25 -8.90 5.12 -5.69
C TRP A 25 -9.82 5.05 -6.94
N LYS A 26 -10.43 6.18 -7.33
CA LYS A 26 -11.27 6.30 -8.53
C LYS A 26 -10.52 6.75 -9.79
N TRP A 27 -9.39 7.43 -9.63
CA TRP A 27 -8.69 8.07 -10.73
C TRP A 27 -7.21 8.20 -10.38
N ARG A 28 -6.35 7.87 -11.33
CA ARG A 28 -4.91 8.01 -11.19
C ARG A 28 -4.39 8.91 -12.29
N ASN A 29 -3.45 9.78 -11.94
CA ASN A 29 -2.70 10.54 -12.91
C ASN A 29 -1.67 9.62 -13.61
N LEU A 30 -1.78 9.49 -14.93
CA LEU A 30 -0.88 8.63 -15.72
C LEU A 30 0.57 9.14 -15.65
N ASP A 31 0.76 10.46 -15.72
CA ASP A 31 2.07 11.11 -15.68
C ASP A 31 2.81 10.80 -14.37
N VAL A 32 2.07 10.68 -13.26
CA VAL A 32 2.63 10.27 -11.97
C VAL A 32 3.13 8.84 -12.00
N PHE A 33 2.39 7.93 -12.61
CA PHE A 33 2.81 6.54 -12.74
C PHE A 33 3.99 6.38 -13.69
N GLU A 34 4.04 7.15 -14.78
CA GLU A 34 5.20 7.21 -15.66
C GLU A 34 6.43 7.71 -14.91
N LYS A 35 6.28 8.79 -14.13
CA LYS A 35 7.36 9.32 -13.28
C LYS A 35 7.87 8.28 -12.28
N ILE A 36 6.98 7.64 -11.53
CA ILE A 36 7.35 6.58 -10.57
C ILE A 36 8.05 5.41 -11.29
N THR A 37 7.60 5.06 -12.50
CA THR A 37 8.24 4.02 -13.31
C THR A 37 9.66 4.41 -13.68
N SER A 38 9.87 5.64 -14.18
CA SER A 38 11.20 6.15 -14.51
C SER A 38 12.12 6.19 -13.27
N GLU A 39 11.60 6.67 -12.13
CA GLU A 39 12.33 6.70 -10.86
C GLU A 39 12.75 5.28 -10.41
N LEU A 40 11.87 4.29 -10.56
CA LEU A 40 12.20 2.88 -10.27
C LEU A 40 13.30 2.34 -11.19
N VAL A 41 13.22 2.60 -12.50
CA VAL A 41 14.24 2.17 -13.47
C VAL A 41 15.59 2.79 -13.14
N GLU A 42 15.63 4.09 -12.87
CA GLU A 42 16.85 4.83 -12.53
C GLU A 42 17.47 4.31 -11.23
N ARG A 43 16.66 4.11 -10.19
CA ARG A 43 17.13 3.65 -8.88
C ARG A 43 17.66 2.23 -8.91
N THR A 44 16.97 1.31 -9.59
CA THR A 44 17.27 -0.12 -9.46
C THR A 44 18.09 -0.67 -10.63
N GLY A 45 18.21 0.08 -11.74
CA GLY A 45 18.78 -0.41 -13.00
C GLY A 45 17.96 -1.55 -13.64
N LYS A 46 16.74 -1.80 -13.17
CA LYS A 46 15.86 -2.89 -13.64
C LYS A 46 14.89 -2.34 -14.67
N LEU A 47 14.52 -3.18 -15.63
CA LEU A 47 13.46 -2.89 -16.59
C LEU A 47 12.07 -2.95 -15.93
N TYR A 48 11.67 -1.84 -15.31
CA TYR A 48 10.29 -1.59 -14.93
C TYR A 48 9.54 -0.93 -16.10
N THR A 49 8.40 -1.50 -16.47
CA THR A 49 7.47 -0.90 -17.43
C THR A 49 6.28 -0.31 -16.69
N LEU A 50 5.61 0.64 -17.32
CA LEU A 50 4.37 1.21 -16.78
C LEU A 50 3.33 0.12 -16.50
N GLU A 51 3.24 -0.90 -17.37
CA GLU A 51 2.36 -2.06 -17.18
C GLU A 51 2.71 -2.86 -15.91
N LEU A 52 4.01 -3.08 -15.65
CA LEU A 52 4.44 -3.81 -14.45
C LEU A 52 4.15 -3.03 -13.17
N VAL A 53 4.40 -1.73 -13.18
CA VAL A 53 4.07 -0.82 -12.08
C VAL A 53 2.56 -0.79 -11.86
N ASP A 54 1.78 -0.70 -12.93
CA ASP A 54 0.33 -0.67 -12.85
C ASP A 54 -0.26 -1.99 -12.33
N LYS A 55 0.24 -3.12 -12.81
CA LYS A 55 -0.14 -4.44 -12.30
C LYS A 55 0.19 -4.58 -10.82
N GLN A 56 1.32 -4.04 -10.38
CA GLN A 56 1.70 -4.06 -8.97
C GLN A 56 0.79 -3.16 -8.13
N TYR A 57 0.45 -1.97 -8.61
CA TYR A 57 -0.54 -1.09 -7.98
C TYR A 57 -1.88 -1.79 -7.80
N HIS A 58 -2.43 -2.41 -8.84
CA HIS A 58 -3.71 -3.13 -8.73
C HIS A 58 -3.65 -4.29 -7.73
N ARG A 59 -2.52 -5.01 -7.66
CA ARG A 59 -2.31 -6.06 -6.67
C ARG A 59 -2.30 -5.50 -5.25
N LEU A 60 -1.56 -4.42 -5.02
CA LEU A 60 -1.49 -3.75 -3.72
C LEU A 60 -2.86 -3.21 -3.32
N HIS A 61 -3.55 -2.52 -4.23
CA HIS A 61 -4.87 -1.95 -4.01
C HIS A 61 -5.92 -3.04 -3.70
N SER A 62 -5.92 -4.14 -4.46
CA SER A 62 -6.84 -5.27 -4.18
C SER A 62 -6.59 -5.87 -2.81
N ARG A 63 -5.33 -6.04 -2.42
CA ARG A 63 -4.99 -6.54 -1.08
C ARG A 63 -5.42 -5.54 -0.01
N TYR A 64 -5.09 -4.26 -0.17
CA TYR A 64 -5.52 -3.19 0.73
C TYR A 64 -7.04 -3.17 0.89
N TRP A 65 -7.79 -3.35 -0.19
CA TRP A 65 -9.25 -3.39 -0.13
C TRP A 65 -9.76 -4.58 0.69
N VAL A 66 -9.21 -5.79 0.50
CA VAL A 66 -9.56 -6.96 1.32
C VAL A 66 -9.29 -6.69 2.80
N TRP A 67 -8.16 -6.04 3.10
CA TRP A 67 -7.80 -5.63 4.45
C TRP A 67 -8.77 -4.60 5.04
N ASP A 68 -9.02 -3.52 4.32
CA ASP A 68 -9.95 -2.47 4.73
C ASP A 68 -11.36 -3.04 5.00
N GLN A 69 -11.84 -3.98 4.16
CA GLN A 69 -13.10 -4.69 4.42
C GLN A 69 -13.03 -5.56 5.68
N ALA A 70 -11.94 -6.31 5.88
CA ALA A 70 -11.75 -7.12 7.08
C ALA A 70 -11.74 -6.25 8.35
N LEU A 71 -10.99 -5.13 8.34
CA LEU A 71 -10.93 -4.16 9.44
C LEU A 71 -12.31 -3.56 9.73
N LYS A 72 -13.03 -3.11 8.70
CA LYS A 72 -14.39 -2.57 8.81
C LYS A 72 -15.36 -3.58 9.41
N SER A 73 -15.29 -4.85 8.99
CA SER A 73 -16.14 -5.92 9.53
C SER A 73 -15.92 -6.13 11.04
N LYS A 74 -14.70 -5.86 11.51
CA LYS A 74 -14.31 -5.95 12.93
C LYS A 74 -14.46 -4.62 13.67
N ARG A 75 -15.09 -3.61 13.07
CA ARG A 75 -15.27 -2.25 13.62
C ARG A 75 -13.96 -1.57 14.02
N VAL A 76 -12.86 -1.96 13.37
CA VAL A 76 -11.55 -1.31 13.52
C VAL A 76 -11.55 -0.04 12.68
N LYS A 77 -11.12 1.08 13.25
CA LYS A 77 -11.09 2.37 12.56
C LYS A 77 -9.80 3.12 12.88
N TRP A 78 -9.29 3.89 11.93
CA TRP A 78 -8.21 4.83 12.21
C TRP A 78 -8.82 6.17 12.67
N ASP A 79 -8.48 6.60 13.88
CA ASP A 79 -8.78 7.95 14.35
C ASP A 79 -7.67 8.89 13.88
N ARG A 80 -7.98 9.73 12.90
CA ARG A 80 -7.03 10.71 12.35
C ARG A 80 -6.72 11.86 13.30
N VAL A 81 -7.63 12.17 14.23
CA VAL A 81 -7.43 13.26 15.21
C VAL A 81 -6.48 12.79 16.31
N GLN A 82 -6.68 11.57 16.78
CA GLN A 82 -5.87 10.98 17.84
C GLN A 82 -4.64 10.21 17.32
N ASN A 83 -4.48 10.14 16.00
CA ASN A 83 -3.45 9.39 15.28
C ASN A 83 -3.29 7.95 15.82
N LYS A 84 -4.40 7.26 16.05
CA LYS A 84 -4.41 5.91 16.65
C LYS A 84 -5.46 5.00 16.05
N LEU A 85 -5.20 3.71 16.11
CA LEU A 85 -6.16 2.68 15.73
C LEU A 85 -7.18 2.47 16.86
N LEU A 86 -8.45 2.67 16.57
CA LEU A 86 -9.56 2.34 17.45
C LEU A 86 -9.94 0.88 17.23
N VAL A 87 -9.81 0.09 18.29
CA VAL A 87 -10.07 -1.35 18.29
C VAL A 87 -11.11 -1.66 19.37
N PRO A 88 -12.17 -2.44 19.07
CA PRO A 88 -13.25 -2.64 20.04
C PRO A 88 -12.86 -3.43 21.30
N ASN A 89 -11.86 -4.31 21.19
CA ASN A 89 -11.33 -5.11 22.31
C ASN A 89 -9.93 -5.66 21.99
N GLU A 90 -9.25 -6.17 23.03
CA GLU A 90 -7.89 -6.74 22.93
C GLU A 90 -7.81 -7.98 22.03
N ALA A 91 -8.86 -8.81 21.97
CA ALA A 91 -8.87 -9.99 21.11
C ALA A 91 -8.77 -9.63 19.61
N ILE A 92 -9.33 -8.49 19.20
CA ILE A 92 -9.17 -7.99 17.83
C ILE A 92 -7.74 -7.44 17.62
N TRP A 93 -7.12 -6.85 18.64
CA TRP A 93 -5.72 -6.40 18.57
C TRP A 93 -4.76 -7.55 18.29
N ASP A 94 -4.89 -8.67 19.00
CA ASP A 94 -4.07 -9.86 18.76
C ASP A 94 -4.23 -10.43 17.35
N ILE A 95 -5.45 -10.39 16.81
CA ILE A 95 -5.72 -10.79 15.42
C ILE A 95 -5.02 -9.81 14.48
N LEU A 96 -5.14 -8.50 14.70
CA LEU A 96 -4.48 -7.49 13.86
C LEU A 96 -2.96 -7.65 13.85
N VAL A 97 -2.35 -7.81 15.02
CA VAL A 97 -0.90 -8.03 15.15
C VAL A 97 -0.48 -9.29 14.43
N LYS A 98 -1.21 -10.41 14.59
CA LYS A 98 -0.90 -11.68 13.90
C LYS A 98 -1.02 -11.56 12.39
N VAL A 99 -2.05 -10.91 11.88
CA VAL A 99 -2.22 -10.81 10.43
C VAL A 99 -1.23 -9.79 9.85
N VAL A 100 -0.92 -8.67 10.53
CA VAL A 100 0.18 -7.76 10.12
C VAL A 100 1.51 -8.51 10.12
N TYR A 101 1.80 -9.29 11.17
CA TYR A 101 3.01 -10.09 11.26
C TYR A 101 3.12 -11.13 10.14
N LEU A 102 2.04 -11.87 9.84
CA LEU A 102 2.00 -12.78 8.70
C LEU A 102 2.21 -12.05 7.37
N TYR A 103 1.66 -10.85 7.23
CA TYR A 103 1.79 -10.08 6.00
C TYR A 103 3.19 -9.47 5.82
N LEU A 104 3.86 -9.07 6.91
CA LEU A 104 5.24 -8.62 6.83
C LEU A 104 6.20 -9.81 6.61
N ASN A 105 5.93 -10.98 7.20
CA ASN A 105 6.83 -12.15 7.11
C ASN A 105 6.60 -13.06 5.89
N ILE A 106 5.48 -12.96 5.18
CA ILE A 106 5.27 -13.68 3.91
C ILE A 106 5.92 -12.92 2.73
N PHE A 107 6.29 -11.66 2.93
CA PHE A 107 6.80 -10.77 1.89
C PHE A 107 8.20 -10.18 2.18
N LEU A 108 8.86 -10.63 3.25
CA LEU A 108 10.29 -10.54 3.58
C LEU A 108 10.95 -11.88 3.20
#